data_AF-A0A565APJ8-F1
#
_entry.id   AF-A0A565APJ8-F1
#
_cell.length_a   1.000
_cell.length_b   1.000
_cell.length_c   1.000
_cell.angle_alpha   90.00
_cell.angle_beta   90.00
_cell.angle_gamma   90.00
#
_symmetry.space_group_name_H-M   'P 1'
#
loop_
_entity.id
_entity.type
_entity.pdbx_description
1 polymer ?
#
loop_
_entity_poly.entity_id
_entity_poly.type
_entity_poly.pdbx_seq_one_letter_code
_entity_poly.pdbx_strand_id
1 'polypeptide(L)'
;MALKKLQHASHECLLTSSDIVENGICNICSKDEPVEFSCITCNFDLCKACSKLPHKVSHEFHSEHPLEFCLRKHDQRPEHILCSCCGCLSSESFYKCKECEIYLDLSCAILPNIFRSWDDNKKLHYSHAHLLQRCRPGPDARGSCLLCELPLSPSAICYGCVHCYSFIHERCLDFSMEIQHPVHPAHPLRRLDYTQNCGPVLCCKGCGNTIATVPIGCPECRFYLHLRCADSSLRGLMMHNNFHKHKLFYQATGAKIVFQYRRCDICKKYGVISLETYYHCLECNCKIHFECLEIPRCVLEC
;
A
#
# COMPACT_ATOMS: atom_id res chain seq x y z
N MET A 1 -26.65 -23.76 33.61
CA MET A 1 -25.37 -24.35 33.18
C MET A 1 -24.24 -23.51 33.75
N ALA A 2 -23.13 -24.09 34.21
CA ALA A 2 -22.04 -23.30 34.77
C ALA A 2 -21.30 -22.55 33.64
N LEU A 3 -21.27 -21.22 33.71
CA LEU A 3 -20.49 -20.36 32.81
C LEU A 3 -19.02 -20.78 32.87
N LYS A 4 -18.43 -21.14 31.72
CA LYS A 4 -17.00 -21.44 31.64
C LYS A 4 -16.22 -20.14 31.79
N LYS A 5 -15.12 -20.20 32.52
CA LYS A 5 -14.22 -19.08 32.75
C LYS A 5 -12.82 -19.44 32.24
N LEU A 6 -12.14 -18.50 31.59
CA LEU A 6 -10.81 -18.69 31.04
C LEU A 6 -9.91 -17.53 31.44
N GLN A 7 -8.75 -17.84 32.04
CA GLN A 7 -7.65 -16.89 32.18
C GLN A 7 -6.71 -17.11 30.99
N HIS A 8 -6.69 -16.16 30.06
CA HIS A 8 -5.92 -16.28 28.82
C HIS A 8 -4.69 -15.37 28.87
N ALA A 9 -3.53 -15.84 28.40
CA ALA A 9 -2.28 -15.08 28.55
C ALA A 9 -2.26 -13.74 27.78
N SER A 10 -3.14 -13.57 26.79
CA SER A 10 -3.28 -12.31 26.04
C SER A 10 -4.10 -11.23 26.76
N HIS A 11 -4.78 -11.55 27.86
CA HIS A 11 -5.74 -10.66 28.49
C HIS A 11 -5.78 -10.85 30.01
N GLU A 12 -5.69 -9.75 30.77
CA GLU A 12 -5.55 -9.80 32.23
C GLU A 12 -6.83 -10.22 32.94
N CYS A 13 -8.00 -9.81 32.43
CA CYS A 13 -9.27 -10.15 33.05
C CYS A 13 -9.68 -11.60 32.77
N LEU A 14 -10.45 -12.17 33.70
CA LEU A 14 -11.05 -13.49 33.53
C LEU A 14 -12.15 -13.42 32.47
N LEU A 15 -11.96 -14.13 31.36
CA LEU A 15 -12.93 -14.19 30.27
C LEU A 15 -14.08 -15.14 30.64
N THR A 16 -15.29 -14.79 30.22
CA THR A 16 -16.50 -15.60 30.43
C THR A 16 -16.99 -16.15 29.11
N SER A 17 -17.46 -17.40 29.10
CA SER A 17 -18.11 -17.97 27.92
C SER A 17 -19.41 -17.23 27.65
N SER A 18 -19.66 -16.85 26.39
CA SER A 18 -20.95 -16.27 26.01
C SER A 18 -22.02 -17.36 26.00
N ASP A 19 -23.19 -17.09 26.59
CA ASP A 19 -24.34 -17.99 26.55
C ASP A 19 -25.02 -17.98 25.15
N ILE A 20 -24.72 -16.96 24.34
CA ILE A 20 -25.22 -16.78 22.97
C ILE A 20 -24.02 -16.87 22.02
N VAL A 21 -24.14 -17.72 21.00
CA VAL A 21 -23.17 -17.78 19.90
C VAL A 21 -23.40 -16.55 19.01
N GLU A 22 -22.67 -15.48 19.29
CA GLU A 22 -22.60 -14.30 18.42
C GLU A 22 -21.29 -14.32 17.63
N ASN A 23 -21.35 -13.85 16.39
CA ASN A 23 -20.15 -13.59 15.62
C ASN A 23 -19.56 -12.24 16.05
N GLY A 24 -18.25 -12.20 16.18
CA GLY A 24 -17.51 -11.01 16.55
C GLY A 24 -16.08 -11.07 16.03
N ILE A 25 -15.43 -9.90 15.98
CA ILE A 25 -14.04 -9.80 15.55
C ILE A 25 -13.15 -10.27 16.70
N CYS A 26 -12.49 -11.41 16.53
CA CYS A 26 -11.54 -11.91 17.51
C CYS A 26 -10.35 -10.96 17.67
N ASN A 27 -10.04 -10.54 18.90
CA ASN A 27 -8.95 -9.61 19.17
C ASN A 27 -7.54 -10.18 18.90
N ILE A 28 -7.40 -11.50 18.76
CA ILE A 28 -6.11 -12.14 18.48
C ILE A 28 -5.85 -12.29 16.97
N CYS A 29 -6.79 -12.89 16.24
CA CYS A 29 -6.63 -13.20 14.82
C CYS A 29 -7.36 -12.25 13.87
N SER A 30 -8.10 -11.27 14.40
CA SER A 30 -8.84 -10.25 13.62
C SER A 30 -9.87 -10.80 12.63
N LYS A 31 -10.25 -12.08 12.75
CA LYS A 31 -11.30 -12.70 11.94
C LYS A 31 -12.66 -12.56 12.62
N ASP A 32 -13.68 -12.40 11.79
CA ASP A 32 -15.09 -12.46 12.21
C ASP A 32 -15.48 -13.94 12.35
N GLU A 33 -15.57 -14.40 13.60
CA GLU A 33 -15.76 -15.80 13.97
C GLU A 33 -16.70 -15.88 15.19
N PRO A 34 -17.30 -17.04 15.46
CA PRO A 34 -18.06 -17.24 16.69
C PRO A 34 -17.21 -16.96 17.95
N VAL A 35 -17.71 -16.06 18.79
CA VAL A 35 -17.07 -15.69 20.05
C VAL A 35 -17.28 -16.82 21.06
N GLU A 36 -16.17 -17.40 21.54
CA GLU A 36 -16.21 -18.45 22.57
C GLU A 36 -16.10 -17.84 23.96
N PHE A 37 -15.23 -16.83 24.11
CA PHE A 37 -14.97 -16.15 25.37
C PHE A 37 -14.91 -14.65 25.14
N SER A 38 -15.46 -13.86 26.07
CA SER A 38 -15.39 -12.41 26.01
C SER A 38 -15.12 -11.75 27.36
N CYS A 39 -14.58 -10.54 27.30
CA CYS A 39 -14.51 -9.59 28.41
C CYS A 39 -15.32 -8.34 28.02
N ILE A 40 -16.49 -8.18 28.63
CA ILE A 40 -17.37 -7.02 28.36
C ILE A 40 -16.69 -5.71 28.75
N THR A 41 -16.00 -5.68 29.90
CA THR A 41 -15.37 -4.44 30.41
C THR A 41 -14.25 -3.93 29.51
N CYS A 42 -13.54 -4.83 28.85
CA CYS A 42 -12.41 -4.50 27.99
C CYS A 42 -12.73 -4.58 26.51
N ASN A 43 -13.97 -4.94 26.14
CA ASN A 43 -14.38 -5.23 24.78
C ASN A 43 -13.40 -6.18 24.06
N PHE A 44 -13.12 -7.32 24.71
CA PHE A 44 -12.16 -8.31 24.24
C PHE A 44 -12.87 -9.62 23.92
N ASP A 45 -12.96 -9.95 22.64
CA ASP A 45 -13.58 -11.17 22.13
C ASP A 45 -12.53 -12.16 21.65
N LEU A 46 -12.77 -13.43 21.95
CA LEU A 46 -11.84 -14.52 21.68
C LEU A 46 -12.58 -15.68 21.03
N CYS A 47 -12.19 -16.00 19.79
CA CYS A 47 -12.73 -17.17 19.10
C CYS A 47 -12.15 -18.48 19.69
N LYS A 48 -12.84 -19.58 19.45
CA LYS A 48 -12.48 -20.92 19.97
C LYS A 48 -11.08 -21.40 19.58
N ALA A 49 -10.59 -21.04 18.40
CA ALA A 49 -9.24 -21.40 17.96
C ALA A 49 -8.19 -20.61 18.76
N CYS A 50 -8.44 -19.31 18.96
CA CYS A 50 -7.52 -18.42 19.67
C CYS A 50 -7.48 -18.69 21.18
N SER A 51 -8.57 -19.19 21.78
CA SER A 51 -8.60 -19.56 23.20
C SER A 51 -7.73 -20.75 23.58
N LYS A 52 -7.26 -21.52 22.59
CA LYS A 52 -6.39 -22.68 22.75
C LYS A 52 -4.92 -22.38 22.41
N LEU A 53 -4.59 -21.11 22.15
CA LEU A 53 -3.23 -20.74 21.79
C LEU A 53 -2.30 -20.90 22.98
N PRO A 54 -1.17 -21.61 22.81
CA PRO A 54 -0.17 -21.71 23.86
C PRO A 54 0.52 -20.36 24.06
N HIS A 55 0.83 -20.01 25.31
CA HIS A 55 1.60 -18.78 25.59
C HIS A 55 3.04 -18.86 25.07
N LYS A 56 3.64 -20.06 25.11
CA LYS A 56 4.98 -20.33 24.62
C LYS A 56 4.97 -21.54 23.69
N VAL A 57 5.71 -21.47 22.60
CA VAL A 57 5.91 -22.57 21.67
C VAL A 57 7.40 -22.86 21.51
N SER A 58 7.75 -24.14 21.48
CA SER A 58 9.04 -24.61 20.97
C SER A 58 8.83 -24.97 19.51
N HIS A 59 9.59 -24.35 18.60
CA HIS A 59 9.42 -24.52 17.17
C HIS A 59 10.68 -25.09 16.54
N GLU A 60 10.57 -26.08 15.64
CA GLU A 60 11.72 -26.83 15.09
C GLU A 60 12.72 -25.93 14.34
N PHE A 61 12.24 -24.87 13.67
CA PHE A 61 13.11 -23.87 13.02
C PHE A 61 14.01 -23.11 14.00
N HIS A 62 13.59 -22.96 15.25
CA HIS A 62 14.34 -22.25 16.29
C HIS A 62 14.10 -22.93 17.63
N SER A 63 14.77 -24.06 17.82
CA SER A 63 14.59 -24.92 18.99
C SER A 63 15.40 -24.47 20.20
N GLU A 64 16.37 -23.57 20.03
CA GLU A 64 17.22 -23.10 21.13
C GLU A 64 16.45 -22.29 22.16
N HIS A 65 15.48 -21.47 21.71
CA HIS A 65 14.69 -20.61 22.58
C HIS A 65 13.19 -20.72 22.27
N PRO A 66 12.32 -20.74 23.30
CA PRO A 66 10.88 -20.74 23.09
C PRO A 66 10.42 -19.38 22.54
N LEU A 67 9.51 -19.40 21.58
CA LEU A 67 8.82 -18.18 21.15
C LEU A 67 7.63 -17.89 22.06
N GLU A 68 7.46 -16.63 22.43
CA GLU A 68 6.38 -16.14 23.28
C GLU A 68 5.32 -15.42 22.46
N PHE A 69 4.05 -15.72 22.76
CA PHE A 69 2.92 -15.05 22.14
C PHE A 69 2.91 -13.55 22.46
N CYS A 70 2.72 -12.73 21.43
CA CYS A 70 2.56 -11.29 21.51
C CYS A 70 1.24 -10.87 20.88
N LEU A 71 0.34 -10.36 21.71
CA LEU A 71 -0.88 -9.72 21.24
C LEU A 71 -0.52 -8.42 20.53
N ARG A 72 -1.02 -8.24 19.30
CA ARG A 72 -0.90 -6.97 18.61
C ARG A 72 -1.58 -5.85 19.43
N LYS A 73 -0.82 -4.79 19.74
CA LYS A 73 -1.37 -3.53 20.26
C LYS A 73 -0.97 -2.40 19.32
N HIS A 74 -1.84 -1.41 19.13
CA HIS A 74 -1.59 -0.29 18.21
C HIS A 74 -0.31 0.50 18.54
N ASP A 75 0.13 0.50 19.80
CA ASP A 75 1.30 1.28 20.26
C ASP A 75 2.60 0.47 20.32
N GLN A 76 2.61 -0.80 19.89
CA GLN A 76 3.82 -1.64 19.92
C GLN A 76 4.64 -1.51 18.63
N ARG A 77 5.96 -1.44 18.79
CA ARG A 77 6.93 -1.52 17.69
C ARG A 77 7.57 -2.93 17.64
N PRO A 78 7.81 -3.49 16.44
CA PRO A 78 7.45 -2.93 15.14
C PRO A 78 5.94 -3.10 14.84
N GLU A 79 5.37 -2.18 14.04
CA GLU A 79 3.95 -2.23 13.64
C GLU A 79 3.64 -3.44 12.74
N HIS A 80 4.64 -3.88 11.98
CA HIS A 80 4.56 -5.05 11.10
C HIS A 80 5.76 -5.94 11.38
N ILE A 81 5.56 -7.24 11.25
CA ILE A 81 6.62 -8.24 11.35
C ILE A 81 6.81 -8.94 10.02
N LEU A 82 8.03 -9.41 9.77
CA LEU A 82 8.32 -10.37 8.71
C LEU A 82 8.38 -11.75 9.35
N CYS A 83 7.46 -12.63 8.98
CA CYS A 83 7.48 -14.00 9.48
C CYS A 83 8.71 -14.76 8.95
N SER A 84 9.57 -15.23 9.85
CA SER A 84 10.81 -15.94 9.51
C SER A 84 10.57 -17.27 8.78
N CYS A 85 9.37 -17.85 8.89
CA CYS A 85 9.01 -19.09 8.20
C CYS A 85 8.49 -18.85 6.77
N CYS A 86 7.43 -18.05 6.63
CA CYS A 86 6.74 -17.88 5.36
C CYS A 86 7.15 -16.62 4.59
N GLY A 87 7.89 -15.71 5.20
CA GLY A 87 8.26 -14.43 4.60
C GLY A 87 7.10 -13.46 4.39
N CYS A 88 5.92 -13.74 4.93
CA CYS A 88 4.80 -12.80 4.86
C CYS A 88 5.05 -11.62 5.80
N LEU A 89 4.78 -10.42 5.30
CA LEU A 89 4.62 -9.25 6.14
C LEU A 89 3.23 -9.32 6.76
N SER A 90 3.15 -9.27 8.08
CA SER A 90 1.89 -9.33 8.81
C SER A 90 1.79 -8.21 9.82
N SER A 91 0.55 -7.82 10.10
CA SER A 91 0.22 -6.93 11.22
C SER A 91 -0.63 -7.63 12.28
N GLU A 92 -0.88 -8.94 12.15
CA GLU A 92 -1.63 -9.71 13.14
C GLU A 92 -0.83 -9.95 14.43
N SER A 93 -1.44 -10.59 15.42
CA SER A 93 -0.70 -11.11 16.58
C SER A 93 0.33 -12.16 16.13
N PHE A 94 1.43 -12.29 16.86
CA PHE A 94 2.57 -13.11 16.43
C PHE A 94 3.27 -13.76 17.62
N TYR A 95 4.19 -14.67 17.34
CA TYR A 95 5.13 -15.21 18.31
C TYR A 95 6.51 -14.62 18.07
N LYS A 96 7.20 -14.24 19.14
CA LYS A 96 8.58 -13.72 19.04
C LYS A 96 9.52 -14.46 19.98
N CYS A 97 10.75 -14.65 19.55
CA CYS A 97 11.81 -14.95 20.49
C CYS A 97 12.23 -13.65 21.20
N LYS A 98 12.53 -13.71 22.50
CA LYS A 98 13.05 -12.54 23.25
C LYS A 98 14.55 -12.36 23.09
N GLU A 99 15.26 -13.45 22.79
CA GLU A 99 16.71 -13.52 22.71
C GLU A 99 17.20 -13.39 21.27
N CYS A 100 16.33 -13.69 20.30
CA CYS A 100 16.61 -13.63 18.87
C CYS A 100 15.59 -12.75 18.15
N GLU A 101 16.01 -12.08 17.08
CA GLU A 101 15.16 -11.29 16.18
C GLU A 101 14.32 -12.20 15.25
N ILE A 102 13.60 -13.17 15.85
CA ILE A 102 12.79 -14.18 15.16
C ILE A 102 11.32 -13.93 15.48
N TYR A 103 10.51 -13.84 14.43
CA TYR A 103 9.09 -13.57 14.49
C TYR A 103 8.33 -14.59 13.65
N LEU A 104 7.27 -15.18 14.19
CA LEU A 104 6.42 -16.13 13.48
C LEU A 104 4.96 -15.70 13.58
N ASP A 105 4.25 -15.68 12.45
CA ASP A 105 2.79 -15.54 12.44
C ASP A 105 2.14 -16.71 13.19
N LEU A 106 0.91 -16.51 13.71
CA LEU A 106 0.19 -17.53 14.48
C LEU A 106 0.15 -18.89 13.77
N SER A 107 -0.16 -18.88 12.47
CA SER A 107 -0.25 -20.10 11.66
C SER A 107 1.09 -20.82 11.54
N CYS A 108 2.19 -20.08 11.37
CA CYS A 108 3.53 -20.65 11.26
C CYS A 108 4.04 -21.16 12.60
N ALA A 109 3.67 -20.52 13.71
CA ALA A 109 4.12 -20.93 15.05
C ALA A 109 3.44 -22.22 15.55
N ILE A 110 2.20 -22.49 15.12
CA ILE A 110 1.38 -23.59 15.65
C ILE A 110 1.41 -24.83 14.75
N LEU A 111 1.61 -24.67 13.44
CA LEU A 111 1.59 -25.79 12.51
C LEU A 111 2.90 -26.58 12.57
N PRO A 112 2.88 -27.87 12.98
CA PRO A 112 4.08 -28.70 12.99
C PRO A 112 4.57 -28.97 11.56
N ASN A 113 5.88 -29.11 11.38
CA ASN A 113 6.55 -29.50 10.13
C ASN A 113 6.57 -28.46 8.98
N ILE A 114 6.34 -27.17 9.23
CA ILE A 114 6.65 -26.14 8.23
C ILE A 114 8.15 -25.80 8.32
N PHE A 115 8.99 -26.63 7.69
CA PHE A 115 10.41 -26.31 7.51
C PHE A 115 10.58 -25.39 6.29
N ARG A 116 10.26 -24.11 6.48
CA ARG A 116 10.56 -23.07 5.51
C ARG A 116 11.43 -22.04 6.22
N SER A 117 12.69 -21.92 5.83
CA SER A 117 13.54 -20.82 6.24
C SER A 117 13.41 -19.74 5.17
N TRP A 118 12.86 -18.58 5.55
CA TRP A 118 12.81 -17.45 4.63
C TRP A 118 14.18 -16.80 4.51
N ASP A 119 14.60 -16.53 3.28
CA ASP A 119 15.85 -15.83 3.00
C ASP A 119 15.73 -14.35 3.40
N ASP A 120 16.45 -13.96 4.46
CA ASP A 120 16.51 -12.60 4.99
C ASP A 120 17.45 -11.73 4.12
N ASN A 121 17.01 -11.48 2.89
CA ASN A 121 17.72 -10.59 1.98
C ASN A 121 17.28 -9.14 2.21
N LYS A 122 18.20 -8.35 2.74
CA LYS A 122 18.00 -6.95 3.08
C LYS A 122 18.71 -6.04 2.09
N LYS A 123 18.03 -5.00 1.62
CA LYS A 123 18.58 -4.03 0.66
C LYS A 123 18.22 -2.60 1.04
N LEU A 124 19.21 -1.72 1.01
CA LEU A 124 18.97 -0.28 0.94
C LEU A 124 18.67 0.05 -0.52
N HIS A 125 17.65 0.88 -0.75
CA HIS A 125 17.28 1.30 -2.09
C HIS A 125 16.95 2.78 -2.07
N TYR A 126 17.45 3.53 -3.06
CA TYR A 126 17.29 4.99 -3.16
C TYR A 126 15.82 5.43 -3.10
N SER A 127 14.87 4.55 -3.41
CA SER A 127 13.46 4.88 -3.41
C SER A 127 12.78 4.83 -2.04
N HIS A 128 13.50 4.50 -0.96
CA HIS A 128 12.92 4.41 0.37
C HIS A 128 13.98 4.61 1.47
N ALA A 129 13.61 5.31 2.55
CA ALA A 129 14.57 5.64 3.62
C ALA A 129 14.95 4.47 4.54
N HIS A 130 14.11 3.43 4.64
CA HIS A 130 14.37 2.27 5.49
C HIS A 130 14.93 1.09 4.70
N LEU A 131 15.58 0.18 5.41
CA LEU A 131 16.03 -1.09 4.86
C LEU A 131 14.84 -1.93 4.40
N LEU A 132 14.85 -2.28 3.11
CA LEU A 132 13.84 -3.15 2.54
C LEU A 132 14.24 -4.60 2.78
N GLN A 133 13.26 -5.45 3.08
CA GLN A 133 13.43 -6.88 3.26
C GLN A 133 12.69 -7.60 2.16
N ARG A 134 13.29 -8.63 1.59
CA ARG A 134 12.59 -9.52 0.67
C ARG A 134 11.43 -10.16 1.42
N CYS A 135 10.22 -10.07 0.89
CA CYS A 135 9.01 -10.53 1.58
C CYS A 135 7.91 -10.90 0.60
N ARG A 136 6.84 -11.48 1.13
CA ARG A 136 5.51 -11.52 0.53
C ARG A 136 4.65 -10.45 1.19
N PRO A 137 3.84 -9.68 0.45
CA PRO A 137 2.96 -8.69 1.06
C PRO A 137 2.02 -9.27 2.12
N GLY A 138 1.57 -10.51 1.95
CA GLY A 138 0.64 -11.17 2.85
C GLY A 138 -0.83 -10.93 2.47
N PRO A 139 -1.77 -11.70 3.05
CA PRO A 139 -3.20 -11.64 2.70
C PRO A 139 -3.84 -10.28 2.99
N ASP A 140 -3.33 -9.57 3.99
CA ASP A 140 -3.84 -8.26 4.39
C ASP A 140 -3.24 -7.10 3.59
N ALA A 141 -2.31 -7.40 2.67
CA ALA A 141 -1.65 -6.38 1.88
C ALA A 141 -2.63 -5.62 0.99
N ARG A 142 -2.77 -4.34 1.30
CA ARG A 142 -3.45 -3.36 0.46
C ARG A 142 -2.40 -2.38 -0.01
N GLY A 143 -2.04 -2.43 -1.29
CA GLY A 143 -1.03 -1.52 -1.79
C GLY A 143 -0.58 -1.79 -3.22
N SER A 144 0.18 -0.84 -3.73
CA SER A 144 0.86 -0.90 -5.02
C SER A 144 2.35 -0.73 -4.82
N CYS A 145 3.12 -1.12 -5.83
CA CYS A 145 4.55 -0.95 -5.84
C CYS A 145 4.91 0.54 -5.80
N LEU A 146 5.77 0.97 -4.87
CA LEU A 146 6.23 2.36 -4.76
C LEU A 146 6.86 2.89 -6.05
N LEU A 147 7.43 2.00 -6.86
CA LEU A 147 8.17 2.36 -8.06
C LEU A 147 7.34 2.31 -9.33
N CYS A 148 6.38 1.41 -9.48
CA CYS A 148 5.58 1.31 -10.71
C CYS A 148 4.10 1.63 -10.52
N GLU A 149 3.66 1.86 -9.28
CA GLU A 149 2.28 2.14 -8.90
C GLU A 149 1.27 1.04 -9.30
N LEU A 150 1.74 -0.12 -9.77
CA LEU A 150 0.93 -1.30 -10.07
C LEU A 150 0.69 -2.14 -8.81
N PRO A 151 -0.46 -2.81 -8.68
CA PRO A 151 -0.77 -3.67 -7.55
C PRO A 151 0.19 -4.86 -7.46
N LEU A 152 0.40 -5.36 -6.24
CA LEU A 152 1.10 -6.62 -5.99
C LEU A 152 0.10 -7.71 -5.64
N SER A 153 0.40 -8.95 -6.02
CA SER A 153 -0.32 -10.10 -5.47
C SER A 153 0.12 -10.31 -4.01
N PRO A 154 -0.80 -10.69 -3.10
CA PRO A 154 -0.49 -11.05 -1.71
C PRO A 154 0.66 -12.06 -1.55
N SER A 155 0.81 -12.96 -2.53
CA SER A 155 1.80 -14.03 -2.52
C SER A 155 3.04 -13.74 -3.36
N ALA A 156 3.08 -12.60 -4.08
CA ALA A 156 4.20 -12.23 -4.91
C ALA A 156 5.46 -11.99 -4.07
N ILE A 157 6.62 -12.38 -4.60
CA ILE A 157 7.90 -12.05 -4.01
C ILE A 157 8.23 -10.60 -4.38
N CYS A 158 8.53 -9.80 -3.37
CA CYS A 158 8.82 -8.38 -3.50
C CYS A 158 9.80 -7.95 -2.40
N TYR A 159 10.11 -6.67 -2.35
CA TYR A 159 10.84 -6.06 -1.25
C TYR A 159 9.91 -5.12 -0.50
N GLY A 160 9.79 -5.32 0.81
CA GLY A 160 8.89 -4.57 1.68
C GLY A 160 9.62 -3.88 2.82
N CYS A 161 9.02 -2.82 3.35
CA CYS A 161 9.46 -2.17 4.57
C CYS A 161 8.50 -2.49 5.72
N VAL A 162 9.01 -3.10 6.80
CA VAL A 162 8.23 -3.39 8.02
C VAL A 162 7.77 -2.12 8.77
N HIS A 163 8.47 -1.00 8.59
CA HIS A 163 8.13 0.26 9.28
C HIS A 163 7.10 1.09 8.50
N CYS A 164 7.14 1.06 7.18
CA CYS A 164 6.28 1.90 6.33
C CYS A 164 5.18 1.11 5.59
N TYR A 165 5.14 -0.20 5.76
CA TYR A 165 4.23 -1.10 5.06
C TYR A 165 4.17 -0.83 3.54
N SER A 166 5.33 -0.58 2.96
CA SER A 166 5.50 -0.18 1.56
C SER A 166 6.21 -1.27 0.79
N PHE A 167 5.82 -1.49 -0.47
CA PHE A 167 6.27 -2.63 -1.28
C PHE A 167 6.88 -2.18 -2.60
N ILE A 168 7.86 -2.95 -3.09
CA ILE A 168 8.51 -2.75 -4.38
C ILE A 168 8.66 -4.10 -5.06
N HIS A 169 8.18 -4.22 -6.29
CA HIS A 169 8.43 -5.42 -7.10
C HIS A 169 9.94 -5.67 -7.23
N GLU A 170 10.36 -6.93 -7.17
CA GLU A 170 11.79 -7.31 -7.34
C GLU A 170 12.35 -6.77 -8.66
N ARG A 171 11.63 -6.95 -9.76
CA ARG A 171 11.98 -6.40 -11.09
C ARG A 171 12.07 -4.87 -11.17
N CYS A 172 11.49 -4.15 -10.21
CA CYS A 172 11.53 -2.69 -10.22
C CYS A 172 12.77 -2.13 -9.51
N LEU A 173 13.48 -2.94 -8.71
CA LEU A 173 14.69 -2.51 -8.00
C LEU A 173 15.86 -2.24 -8.94
N ASP A 174 16.04 -3.09 -9.95
CA ASP A 174 17.14 -2.96 -10.91
C ASP A 174 16.81 -1.95 -12.02
N PHE A 175 15.59 -1.39 -12.02
CA PHE A 175 15.13 -0.52 -13.08
C PHE A 175 15.49 0.93 -12.79
N SER A 176 16.73 1.30 -13.16
CA SER A 176 17.16 2.70 -13.28
C SER A 176 16.35 3.37 -14.39
N MET A 177 15.34 4.15 -14.02
CA MET A 177 14.46 4.77 -15.02
C MET A 177 14.95 6.18 -15.35
N GLU A 178 15.62 6.30 -16.49
CA GLU A 178 15.75 7.52 -17.25
C GLU A 178 14.91 7.40 -18.53
N ILE A 179 14.05 8.38 -18.79
CA ILE A 179 13.21 8.39 -19.99
C ILE A 179 13.34 9.73 -20.69
N GLN A 180 13.50 9.67 -22.01
CA GLN A 180 13.27 10.83 -22.86
C GLN A 180 11.76 11.01 -22.99
N HIS A 181 11.22 12.03 -22.34
CA HIS A 181 9.79 12.21 -22.22
C HIS A 181 9.30 13.37 -23.10
N PRO A 182 8.26 13.19 -23.95
CA PRO A 182 7.84 14.21 -24.91
C PRO A 182 7.39 15.53 -24.28
N VAL A 183 6.89 15.50 -23.04
CA VAL A 183 6.50 16.72 -22.31
C VAL A 183 7.68 17.49 -21.69
N HIS A 184 8.87 16.88 -21.69
CA HIS A 184 10.10 17.51 -21.25
C HIS A 184 11.27 17.06 -22.15
N PRO A 185 11.30 17.48 -23.42
CA PRO A 185 12.26 16.97 -24.41
C PRO A 185 13.68 17.53 -24.22
N ALA A 186 13.84 18.62 -23.45
CA ALA A 186 15.13 19.26 -23.24
C ALA A 186 16.10 18.39 -22.42
N HIS A 187 15.57 17.62 -21.46
CA HIS A 187 16.37 16.78 -20.58
C HIS A 187 15.65 15.44 -20.31
N PRO A 188 16.39 14.34 -20.15
CA PRO A 188 15.80 13.09 -19.70
C PRO A 188 15.19 13.26 -18.30
N LEU A 189 14.01 12.69 -18.09
CA LEU A 189 13.43 12.57 -16.76
C LEU A 189 14.01 11.34 -16.09
N ARG A 190 14.51 11.50 -14.87
CA ARG A 190 15.05 10.41 -14.06
C ARG A 190 14.19 10.14 -12.84
N ARG A 191 14.12 8.88 -12.41
CA ARG A 191 13.62 8.56 -11.06
C ARG A 191 14.55 9.19 -10.03
N LEU A 192 13.96 9.87 -9.05
CA LEU A 192 14.71 10.55 -8.01
C LEU A 192 14.77 9.69 -6.74
N ASP A 193 15.65 10.09 -5.83
CA ASP A 193 15.78 9.48 -4.52
C ASP A 193 14.64 9.95 -3.59
N TYR A 194 14.15 9.04 -2.75
CA TYR A 194 13.15 9.32 -1.72
C TYR A 194 13.61 10.40 -0.73
N THR A 195 14.91 10.52 -0.47
CA THR A 195 15.47 11.59 0.37
C THR A 195 15.22 12.99 -0.20
N GLN A 196 14.98 13.12 -1.52
CA GLN A 196 14.58 14.41 -2.12
C GLN A 196 13.10 14.76 -1.85
N ASN A 197 12.29 13.82 -1.37
CA ASN A 197 10.94 14.08 -0.82
C ASN A 197 10.96 14.47 0.66
N CYS A 198 12.08 14.35 1.38
CA CYS A 198 12.23 14.84 2.75
C CYS A 198 12.42 16.37 2.83
N GLY A 199 12.23 17.07 1.71
CA GLY A 199 12.26 18.53 1.59
C GLY A 199 10.87 19.13 1.35
N PRO A 200 10.74 20.25 0.61
CA PRO A 200 9.45 20.86 0.34
C PRO A 200 8.52 19.93 -0.44
N VAL A 201 7.23 19.98 -0.12
CA VAL A 201 6.17 19.21 -0.79
C VAL A 201 6.31 19.32 -2.31
N LEU A 202 6.63 18.21 -2.97
CA LEU A 202 6.73 18.18 -4.43
C LEU A 202 5.34 18.06 -5.03
N CYS A 203 5.01 18.95 -5.96
CA CYS A 203 3.76 18.89 -6.71
C CYS A 203 4.02 18.36 -8.11
N CYS A 204 3.17 17.44 -8.55
CA CYS A 204 3.17 16.92 -9.91
C CYS A 204 2.78 18.01 -10.90
N LYS A 205 3.63 18.28 -11.89
CA LYS A 205 3.31 19.21 -12.99
C LYS A 205 2.15 18.72 -13.86
N GLY A 206 1.94 17.40 -13.89
CA GLY A 206 0.84 16.71 -14.55
C GLY A 206 -0.51 17.06 -13.94
N CYS A 207 -0.78 16.52 -12.76
CA CYS A 207 -2.09 16.62 -12.12
C CYS A 207 -2.23 17.79 -11.13
N GLY A 208 -1.12 18.42 -10.73
CA GLY A 208 -1.09 19.48 -9.70
C GLY A 208 -1.09 18.97 -8.25
N ASN A 209 -1.29 17.67 -8.01
CA ASN A 209 -1.34 17.10 -6.67
C ASN A 209 0.06 16.84 -6.10
N THR A 210 0.13 16.75 -4.78
CA THR A 210 1.33 16.34 -4.05
C THR A 210 1.81 14.96 -4.48
N ILE A 211 3.11 14.80 -4.63
CA ILE A 211 3.79 13.53 -4.87
C ILE A 211 4.23 12.98 -3.51
N ALA A 212 3.52 11.96 -3.02
CA ALA A 212 3.88 11.24 -1.79
C ALA A 212 4.85 10.07 -2.05
N THR A 213 4.94 9.62 -3.31
CA THR A 213 5.78 8.51 -3.77
C THR A 213 7.06 9.01 -4.39
N VAL A 214 7.88 8.12 -4.94
CA VAL A 214 9.14 8.48 -5.60
C VAL A 214 8.84 9.19 -6.93
N PRO A 215 9.17 10.48 -7.07
CA PRO A 215 8.86 11.23 -8.29
C PRO A 215 9.76 10.80 -9.45
N ILE A 216 9.26 10.99 -10.67
CA ILE A 216 10.07 11.03 -11.88
C ILE A 216 10.20 12.48 -12.33
N GLY A 217 11.42 12.93 -12.61
CA GLY A 217 11.63 14.34 -12.88
C GLY A 217 13.02 14.75 -13.28
N CYS A 218 13.15 16.04 -13.57
CA CYS A 218 14.40 16.71 -13.83
C CYS A 218 14.64 17.75 -12.72
N PRO A 219 15.61 17.50 -11.81
CA PRO A 219 15.93 18.44 -10.74
C PRO A 219 16.42 19.81 -11.25
N GLU A 220 17.14 19.82 -12.38
CA GLU A 220 17.66 21.04 -13.00
C GLU A 220 16.53 21.99 -13.41
N CYS A 221 15.46 21.45 -14.00
CA CYS A 221 14.29 22.22 -14.42
C CYS A 221 13.20 22.31 -13.34
N ARG A 222 13.39 21.69 -12.17
CA ARG A 222 12.35 21.51 -11.13
C ARG A 222 11.04 20.97 -11.69
N PHE A 223 11.14 20.01 -12.60
CA PHE A 223 10.02 19.40 -13.30
C PHE A 223 9.78 17.99 -12.74
N TYR A 224 8.66 17.77 -12.05
CA TYR A 224 8.36 16.50 -11.37
C TYR A 224 6.97 16.00 -11.75
N LEU A 225 6.83 14.69 -11.93
CA LEU A 225 5.59 14.00 -12.22
C LEU A 225 5.41 12.79 -11.28
N HIS A 226 4.17 12.44 -10.97
CA HIS A 226 3.86 11.06 -10.57
C HIS A 226 4.23 10.13 -11.72
N LEU A 227 4.61 8.88 -11.44
CA LEU A 227 4.94 7.95 -12.52
C LEU A 227 3.73 7.66 -13.39
N ARG A 228 2.55 7.52 -12.79
CA ARG A 228 1.29 7.40 -13.56
C ARG A 228 0.98 8.61 -14.40
N CYS A 229 1.35 9.82 -13.95
CA CYS A 229 1.20 11.01 -14.77
C CYS A 229 2.17 10.99 -15.95
N ALA A 230 3.41 10.54 -15.77
CA ALA A 230 4.36 10.34 -16.86
C ALA A 230 3.84 9.30 -17.88
N ASP A 231 3.35 8.13 -17.45
CA ASP A 231 2.78 7.13 -18.37
C ASP A 231 1.55 7.67 -19.12
N SER A 232 0.60 8.28 -18.40
CA SER A 232 -0.57 8.93 -19.01
C SER A 232 -0.16 9.99 -20.03
N SER A 233 0.95 10.69 -19.77
CA SER A 233 1.47 11.69 -20.70
C SER A 233 2.10 11.14 -21.98
N LEU A 234 2.41 9.84 -22.03
CA LEU A 234 2.78 9.18 -23.29
C LEU A 234 1.54 8.85 -24.14
N ARG A 235 0.39 8.66 -23.50
CA ARG A 235 -0.90 8.26 -24.12
C ARG A 235 -1.82 9.43 -24.44
N GLY A 236 -1.29 10.66 -24.51
CA GLY A 236 -2.09 11.86 -24.75
C GLY A 236 -2.80 11.85 -26.10
N LEU A 237 -4.03 12.36 -26.11
CA LEU A 237 -4.86 12.49 -27.30
C LEU A 237 -4.42 13.71 -28.12
N MET A 238 -4.30 13.53 -29.44
CA MET A 238 -4.18 14.66 -30.39
C MET A 238 -5.54 14.94 -31.00
N MET A 239 -5.98 16.20 -30.94
CA MET A 239 -7.24 16.65 -31.55
C MET A 239 -7.03 16.93 -33.03
N HIS A 240 -7.69 16.19 -33.90
CA HIS A 240 -7.63 16.40 -35.36
C HIS A 240 -8.36 17.68 -35.83
N ASN A 241 -9.21 18.27 -35.00
CA ASN A 241 -10.09 19.38 -35.38
C ASN A 241 -9.49 20.78 -35.18
N ASN A 242 -8.16 20.92 -35.19
CA ASN A 242 -7.43 22.20 -35.06
C ASN A 242 -7.69 23.05 -33.80
N PHE A 243 -8.60 22.65 -32.90
CA PHE A 243 -8.93 23.40 -31.68
C PHE A 243 -7.72 23.51 -30.73
N HIS A 244 -6.94 22.43 -30.62
CA HIS A 244 -5.77 22.37 -29.75
C HIS A 244 -4.68 21.51 -30.37
N LYS A 245 -3.47 22.06 -30.52
CA LYS A 245 -2.37 21.43 -31.27
C LYS A 245 -1.44 20.57 -30.42
N HIS A 246 -1.51 20.67 -29.09
CA HIS A 246 -0.69 19.85 -28.20
C HIS A 246 -1.46 18.61 -27.75
N LYS A 247 -0.72 17.66 -27.16
CA LYS A 247 -1.33 16.47 -26.56
C LYS A 247 -2.15 16.85 -25.34
N LEU A 248 -3.38 16.33 -25.28
CA LEU A 248 -4.25 16.43 -24.12
C LEU A 248 -4.18 15.16 -23.29
N PHE A 249 -4.05 15.33 -21.98
CA PHE A 249 -3.92 14.26 -21.02
C PHE A 249 -5.18 14.14 -20.19
N TYR A 250 -5.67 12.91 -20.09
CA TYR A 250 -6.82 12.59 -19.26
C TYR A 250 -6.43 12.62 -17.78
N GLN A 251 -7.26 13.30 -16.98
CA GLN A 251 -7.17 13.34 -15.54
C GLN A 251 -8.48 12.80 -14.96
N ALA A 252 -8.39 11.72 -14.18
CA ALA A 252 -9.55 11.00 -13.66
C ALA A 252 -10.24 11.65 -12.45
N THR A 253 -9.60 12.64 -11.82
CA THR A 253 -10.07 13.22 -10.55
C THR A 253 -9.76 14.70 -10.44
N GLY A 254 -10.48 15.40 -9.57
CA GLY A 254 -10.19 16.79 -9.20
C GLY A 254 -10.79 17.84 -10.14
N ALA A 255 -11.66 17.43 -11.07
CA ALA A 255 -12.31 18.35 -11.99
C ALA A 255 -13.19 19.38 -11.26
N LYS A 256 -13.93 18.98 -10.21
CA LYS A 256 -14.75 19.92 -9.41
C LYS A 256 -13.92 21.08 -8.87
N ILE A 257 -12.79 20.78 -8.23
CA ILE A 257 -11.89 21.78 -7.64
C ILE A 257 -11.32 22.68 -8.74
N VAL A 258 -10.85 22.10 -9.85
CA VAL A 258 -10.28 22.85 -10.96
C VAL A 258 -11.29 23.83 -11.56
N PHE A 259 -12.49 23.35 -11.90
CA PHE A 259 -13.49 24.16 -12.59
C PHE A 259 -14.35 25.01 -11.66
N GLN A 260 -14.16 24.90 -10.35
CA GLN A 260 -14.69 25.88 -9.40
C GLN A 260 -13.99 27.25 -9.56
N TYR A 261 -12.69 27.25 -9.85
CA TYR A 261 -11.88 28.46 -9.94
C TYR A 261 -11.43 28.80 -11.37
N ARG A 262 -11.64 27.89 -12.32
CA ARG A 262 -11.23 28.07 -13.71
C ARG A 262 -12.37 27.73 -14.67
N ARG A 263 -12.47 28.47 -15.78
CA ARG A 263 -13.40 28.15 -16.87
C ARG A 263 -12.81 27.10 -17.81
N CYS A 264 -13.65 26.18 -18.28
CA CYS A 264 -13.28 25.24 -19.35
C CYS A 264 -12.89 25.99 -20.61
N ASP A 265 -11.79 25.59 -21.24
CA ASP A 265 -11.25 26.26 -22.41
C ASP A 265 -12.11 26.09 -23.68
N ILE A 266 -13.00 25.08 -23.73
CA ILE A 266 -14.00 24.91 -24.80
C ILE A 266 -15.27 25.68 -24.49
N CYS A 267 -16.04 25.27 -23.47
CA CYS A 267 -17.39 25.81 -23.25
C CYS A 267 -17.42 27.12 -22.45
N LYS A 268 -16.27 27.55 -21.91
CA LYS A 268 -16.10 28.76 -21.09
C LYS A 268 -16.95 28.82 -19.81
N LYS A 269 -17.51 27.69 -19.37
CA LYS A 269 -18.29 27.57 -18.12
C LYS A 269 -17.42 27.10 -16.94
N TYR A 270 -17.86 27.44 -15.72
CA TYR A 270 -17.38 26.87 -14.45
C TYR A 270 -18.11 25.57 -14.12
N GLY A 271 -17.58 24.81 -13.15
CA GLY A 271 -18.14 23.55 -12.67
C GLY A 271 -17.89 22.38 -13.61
N VAL A 272 -18.16 21.16 -13.16
CA VAL A 272 -18.10 19.94 -13.98
C VAL A 272 -19.47 19.64 -14.60
N ILE A 273 -19.50 19.04 -15.79
CA ILE A 273 -20.76 18.75 -16.49
C ILE A 273 -21.37 17.43 -16.01
N SER A 274 -20.58 16.37 -15.80
CA SER A 274 -21.10 15.10 -15.29
C SER A 274 -20.07 14.26 -14.55
N LEU A 275 -18.80 14.30 -14.94
CA LEU A 275 -17.74 13.46 -14.35
C LEU A 275 -16.71 14.27 -13.56
N GLU A 276 -16.09 13.65 -12.54
CA GLU A 276 -14.91 14.21 -11.81
C GLU A 276 -13.62 14.26 -12.66
N THR A 277 -13.76 14.23 -13.98
CA THR A 277 -12.69 13.96 -14.92
C THR A 277 -12.53 15.11 -15.92
N TYR A 278 -11.32 15.32 -16.42
CA TYR A 278 -11.04 16.39 -17.37
C TYR A 278 -9.79 16.13 -18.21
N TYR A 279 -9.65 16.84 -19.32
CA TYR A 279 -8.44 16.87 -20.12
C TYR A 279 -7.61 18.11 -19.83
N HIS A 280 -6.29 17.98 -19.82
CA HIS A 280 -5.41 19.14 -19.74
C HIS A 280 -4.21 19.03 -20.66
N CYS A 281 -3.66 20.17 -21.06
CA CYS A 281 -2.41 20.27 -21.80
C CYS A 281 -1.31 20.74 -20.86
N LEU A 282 -0.17 20.05 -20.84
CA LEU A 282 0.98 20.47 -20.03
C LEU A 282 1.80 21.59 -20.66
N GLU A 283 1.75 21.74 -21.97
CA GLU A 283 2.55 22.72 -22.71
C GLU A 283 1.96 24.13 -22.60
N CYS A 284 0.64 24.27 -22.77
CA CYS A 284 -0.04 25.57 -22.69
C CYS A 284 -0.99 25.69 -21.50
N ASN A 285 -0.99 24.71 -20.59
CA ASN A 285 -1.86 24.66 -19.41
C ASN A 285 -3.37 24.71 -19.76
N CYS A 286 -3.81 24.29 -20.95
CA CYS A 286 -5.24 24.22 -21.32
C CYS A 286 -5.97 23.21 -20.41
N LYS A 287 -7.22 23.49 -20.00
CA LYS A 287 -8.06 22.58 -19.21
C LYS A 287 -9.50 22.54 -19.76
N ILE A 288 -9.94 21.34 -20.10
CA ILE A 288 -11.16 21.08 -20.86
C ILE A 288 -11.97 20.02 -20.11
N HIS A 289 -13.28 20.20 -19.97
CA HIS A 289 -14.15 19.14 -19.45
C HIS A 289 -14.03 17.87 -20.30
N PHE A 290 -14.15 16.70 -19.68
CA PHE A 290 -14.13 15.44 -20.40
C PHE A 290 -15.17 15.40 -21.52
N GLU A 291 -16.38 15.86 -21.22
CA GLU A 291 -17.54 15.84 -22.11
C GLU A 291 -17.44 16.87 -23.24
N CYS A 292 -16.70 17.97 -23.02
CA CYS A 292 -16.54 19.00 -24.04
C CYS A 292 -15.63 18.58 -25.19
N LEU A 293 -14.90 17.48 -25.06
CA LEU A 293 -13.97 17.02 -26.10
C LEU A 293 -14.68 16.30 -27.26
N GLU A 294 -16.00 16.02 -27.19
CA GLU A 294 -16.80 15.28 -28.18
C GLU A 294 -15.94 14.38 -29.07
N ILE A 295 -15.46 13.25 -28.51
CA ILE A 295 -14.59 12.31 -29.23
C ILE A 295 -15.25 12.01 -30.59
N PRO A 296 -14.63 12.36 -31.73
CA PRO A 296 -15.16 12.00 -33.02
C PRO A 296 -15.34 10.48 -33.07
N ARG A 297 -16.48 10.00 -33.55
CA ARG A 297 -16.87 8.57 -33.56
C ARG A 297 -15.82 7.59 -34.14
N CYS A 298 -14.78 8.10 -34.81
CA CYS A 298 -13.70 7.34 -35.42
C CYS A 298 -12.78 6.57 -34.44
N VAL A 299 -12.87 6.78 -33.12
CA VAL A 299 -12.06 6.04 -32.12
C VAL A 299 -12.80 4.82 -31.54
N LEU A 300 -14.07 4.60 -31.92
CA LEU A 300 -14.91 3.51 -31.38
C LEU A 300 -15.02 2.29 -32.32
N GLU A 301 -14.37 2.31 -33.48
CA GLU A 301 -14.31 1.18 -34.41
C GLU A 301 -12.88 0.65 -34.50
N CYS A 302 -12.51 -0.21 -33.55
CA CYS A 302 -11.43 -1.19 -33.65
C CYS A 302 -11.89 -2.48 -32.96
#